data_AF-A0A2N1VPW8-F1
#
_entry.id   AF-A0A2N1VPW8-F1
#
_cell.length_a   1.000
_cell.length_b   1.000
_cell.length_c   1.000
_cell.angle_alpha   90.00
_cell.angle_beta   90.00
_cell.angle_gamma   90.00
#
_symmetry.space_group_name_H-M   'P 1'
#
loop_
_entity.id
_entity.type
_entity.pdbx_description
1 polymer ?
#
loop_
_entity_poly.entity_id
_entity_poly.type
_entity_poly.pdbx_seq_one_letter_code
_entity_poly.pdbx_strand_id
1 'polypeptide(L)'
;MMRGIFYSLYLKLFIFRIKSFGKKIDKLLIEIADEYYYLISSDVLHEEAVYKILKSYYGDKKADYDEAAYFVFKKHSSVDGIYDSKYGKSGRFMSNLFKLAQKVYLDKFLDDNRASYSDEINNSMKRLNKIFNKVILYMYSKYPL
;
A
#
# COMPACT_ATOMS: atom_id res chain seq x y z
N MET A 1 -28.68 -2.83 -32.28
CA MET A 1 -27.43 -3.64 -32.21
C MET A 1 -26.15 -2.84 -31.87
N MET A 2 -25.99 -1.57 -32.28
CA MET A 2 -24.76 -0.81 -31.96
C MET A 2 -24.52 -0.53 -30.46
N ARG A 3 -25.55 -0.29 -29.63
CA ARG A 3 -25.38 0.03 -28.20
C ARG A 3 -24.72 -1.08 -27.37
N GLY A 4 -24.90 -2.36 -27.73
CA GLY A 4 -24.27 -3.49 -27.03
C GLY A 4 -22.76 -3.63 -27.31
N ILE A 5 -22.31 -3.20 -28.50
CA ILE A 5 -20.90 -3.21 -28.88
C ILE A 5 -20.13 -2.11 -28.14
N PHE A 6 -20.72 -0.90 -28.03
CA PHE A 6 -20.13 0.20 -27.25
C PHE A 6 -20.01 -0.12 -25.77
N TYR A 7 -21.02 -0.73 -25.15
CA TYR A 7 -20.95 -1.19 -23.74
C TYR A 7 -19.87 -2.27 -23.53
N SER A 8 -19.77 -3.22 -24.45
CA SER A 8 -18.73 -4.26 -24.44
C SER A 8 -17.32 -3.68 -24.56
N LEU A 9 -17.12 -2.69 -25.44
CA LEU A 9 -15.83 -2.03 -25.63
C LEU A 9 -15.45 -1.17 -24.42
N TYR A 10 -16.39 -0.41 -23.87
CA TYR A 10 -16.18 0.43 -22.69
C TYR A 10 -15.85 -0.40 -21.45
N LEU A 11 -16.58 -1.49 -21.23
CA LEU A 11 -16.32 -2.44 -20.14
C LEU A 11 -14.94 -3.10 -20.28
N LYS A 12 -14.55 -3.51 -21.50
CA LYS A 12 -13.21 -4.09 -21.75
C LYS A 12 -12.09 -3.08 -21.49
N LEU A 13 -12.24 -1.83 -21.93
CA LEU A 13 -11.27 -0.76 -21.67
C LEU A 13 -11.18 -0.42 -20.19
N PHE A 14 -12.30 -0.41 -19.48
CA PHE A 14 -12.36 -0.21 -18.04
C PHE A 14 -11.67 -1.35 -17.28
N ILE A 15 -11.95 -2.62 -17.62
CA ILE A 15 -11.25 -3.79 -17.07
C ILE A 15 -9.75 -3.72 -17.35
N PHE A 16 -9.34 -3.31 -18.55
CA PHE A 16 -7.94 -3.16 -18.92
C PHE A 16 -7.22 -2.06 -18.12
N ARG A 17 -7.87 -0.90 -17.94
CA ARG A 17 -7.36 0.18 -17.08
C ARG A 17 -7.20 -0.27 -15.63
N ILE A 18 -8.21 -0.95 -15.07
CA ILE A 18 -8.16 -1.49 -13.70
C ILE A 18 -7.04 -2.52 -13.53
N LYS A 19 -6.89 -3.45 -14.49
CA LYS A 19 -5.80 -4.44 -14.43
C LYS A 19 -4.42 -3.77 -14.51
N SER A 20 -4.28 -2.75 -15.35
CA SER A 20 -3.03 -2.00 -15.49
C SER A 20 -2.70 -1.19 -14.23
N PHE A 21 -3.71 -0.59 -13.59
CA PHE A 21 -3.58 0.08 -12.30
C PHE A 21 -3.09 -0.88 -11.21
N GLY A 22 -3.73 -2.05 -11.09
CA GLY A 22 -3.32 -3.07 -10.12
C GLY A 22 -1.86 -3.48 -10.27
N LYS A 23 -1.39 -3.75 -11.50
CA LYS A 23 0.02 -4.10 -11.74
C LYS A 23 1.01 -2.99 -11.37
N LYS A 24 0.67 -1.72 -11.65
CA LYS A 24 1.51 -0.57 -11.28
C LYS A 24 1.64 -0.44 -9.78
N ILE A 25 0.54 -0.63 -9.06
CA ILE A 25 0.50 -0.64 -7.61
C ILE A 25 1.28 -1.82 -7.02
N ASP A 26 1.14 -3.04 -7.56
CA ASP A 26 1.91 -4.22 -7.12
C ASP A 26 3.42 -3.91 -7.14
N LYS A 27 3.92 -3.32 -8.25
CA LYS A 27 5.34 -2.96 -8.39
C LYS A 27 5.76 -1.87 -7.40
N LEU A 28 4.95 -0.81 -7.26
CA LEU A 28 5.20 0.28 -6.33
C LEU A 28 5.29 -0.20 -4.87
N LEU A 29 4.39 -1.09 -4.46
CA LEU A 29 4.39 -1.63 -3.10
C LEU A 29 5.58 -2.55 -2.84
N ILE A 30 6.08 -3.25 -3.87
CA ILE A 30 7.33 -4.01 -3.78
C ILE A 30 8.54 -3.07 -3.62
N GLU A 31 8.60 -1.98 -4.40
CA GLU A 31 9.67 -0.98 -4.30
C GLU A 31 9.71 -0.34 -2.90
N ILE A 32 8.54 0.02 -2.36
CA ILE A 32 8.40 0.52 -0.98
C ILE A 32 8.84 -0.52 0.04
N ALA A 33 8.48 -1.80 -0.14
CA ALA A 33 8.85 -2.86 0.78
C ALA A 33 10.38 -3.11 0.80
N ASP A 34 11.02 -3.09 -0.37
CA ASP A 34 12.47 -3.13 -0.51
C ASP A 34 13.12 -1.95 0.22
N GLU A 35 12.72 -0.72 -0.10
CA GLU A 35 13.27 0.51 0.49
C GLU A 35 13.11 0.52 2.01
N TYR A 36 11.92 0.15 2.49
CA TYR A 36 11.65 0.09 3.92
C TYR A 36 12.52 -0.94 4.63
N TYR A 37 12.67 -2.14 4.07
CA TYR A 37 13.56 -3.15 4.63
C TYR A 37 15.02 -2.67 4.68
N TYR A 38 15.52 -2.04 3.62
CA TYR A 38 16.89 -1.51 3.60
C TYR A 38 17.13 -0.46 4.67
N LEU A 39 16.16 0.43 4.91
CA LEU A 39 16.25 1.44 5.97
C LEU A 39 16.27 0.79 7.36
N ILE A 40 15.34 -0.12 7.65
CA ILE A 40 15.28 -0.79 8.96
C ILE A 40 16.52 -1.66 9.21
N SER A 41 16.99 -2.39 8.20
CA SER A 41 18.23 -3.19 8.32
C SER A 41 19.49 -2.35 8.47
N SER A 42 19.42 -1.05 8.13
CA SER A 42 20.47 -0.06 8.36
C SER A 42 20.29 0.71 9.69
N ASP A 43 19.52 0.15 10.64
CA ASP A 43 19.27 0.70 11.97
C ASP A 43 18.55 2.07 11.98
N VAL A 44 17.83 2.39 10.90
CA VAL A 44 16.96 3.57 10.84
C VAL A 44 15.68 3.28 11.61
N LEU A 45 15.25 4.22 12.46
CA LEU A 45 13.98 4.11 13.19
C LEU A 45 12.79 4.02 12.23
N HIS A 46 11.75 3.28 12.62
CA HIS A 46 10.58 3.03 11.77
C HIS A 46 9.90 4.32 11.28
N GLU A 47 9.71 5.29 12.14
CA GLU A 47 9.13 6.61 11.86
C GLU A 47 9.98 7.41 10.86
N GLU A 48 11.30 7.37 11.01
CA GLU A 48 12.22 8.05 10.09
C GLU A 48 12.24 7.36 8.73
N ALA A 49 12.20 6.03 8.71
CA ALA A 49 12.12 5.26 7.47
C ALA A 49 10.82 5.53 6.71
N VAL A 50 9.68 5.55 7.40
CA VAL A 50 8.38 5.94 6.83
C VAL A 50 8.42 7.37 6.31
N TYR A 51 8.96 8.32 7.08
CA TYR A 51 9.11 9.71 6.64
C TYR A 51 9.93 9.83 5.34
N LYS A 52 11.10 9.19 5.28
CA LYS A 52 11.98 9.22 4.10
C LYS A 52 11.27 8.68 2.86
N ILE A 53 10.55 7.55 3.01
CA ILE A 53 9.77 6.95 1.93
C ILE A 53 8.69 7.94 1.48
N LEU A 54 7.81 8.39 2.39
CA LEU A 54 6.74 9.33 2.03
C LEU A 54 7.29 10.60 1.36
N LYS A 55 8.40 11.14 1.86
CA LYS A 55 9.08 12.29 1.26
C LYS A 55 9.56 12.02 -0.17
N SER A 56 10.15 10.85 -0.41
CA SER A 56 10.60 10.42 -1.74
C SER A 56 9.43 10.34 -2.73
N TYR A 57 8.28 9.81 -2.31
CA TYR A 57 7.13 9.60 -3.20
C TYR A 57 6.20 10.81 -3.37
N TYR A 58 6.07 11.66 -2.36
CA TYR A 58 5.12 12.78 -2.38
C TYR A 58 5.78 14.17 -2.45
N GLY A 59 7.10 14.25 -2.27
CA GLY A 59 7.85 15.50 -2.20
C GLY A 59 7.63 16.29 -0.90
N ASP A 60 8.36 17.40 -0.76
CA ASP A 60 8.41 18.20 0.48
C ASP A 60 7.06 18.79 0.93
N LYS A 61 6.07 18.89 0.03
CA LYS A 61 4.78 19.54 0.32
C LYS A 61 3.73 18.62 0.97
N LYS A 62 3.99 17.31 1.04
CA LYS A 62 3.00 16.29 1.45
C LYS A 62 3.55 15.27 2.47
N ALA A 63 4.81 15.42 2.89
CA ALA A 63 5.43 14.52 3.86
C ALA A 63 5.75 15.28 5.15
N ASP A 64 4.93 15.05 6.18
CA ASP A 64 5.14 15.55 7.52
C ASP A 64 5.71 14.44 8.41
N TYR A 65 6.78 14.76 9.16
CA TYR A 65 7.39 13.82 10.09
C TYR A 65 6.42 13.44 11.22
N ASP A 66 5.62 14.39 11.68
CA ASP A 66 4.63 14.13 12.74
C ASP A 66 3.51 13.22 12.24
N GLU A 67 3.15 13.33 10.95
CA GLU A 67 2.21 12.39 10.32
C GLU A 67 2.81 10.98 10.19
N ALA A 68 4.10 10.86 9.84
CA ALA A 68 4.81 9.59 9.78
C ALA A 68 4.97 8.93 11.15
N ALA A 69 5.31 9.70 12.18
CA ALA A 69 5.36 9.23 13.56
C ALA A 69 3.98 8.81 14.07
N TYR A 70 2.96 9.65 13.86
CA TYR A 70 1.57 9.33 14.19
C TYR A 70 1.13 8.03 13.52
N PHE A 71 1.50 7.83 12.26
CA PHE A 71 1.17 6.63 11.51
C PHE A 71 1.81 5.34 12.06
N VAL A 72 3.09 5.40 12.43
CA VAL A 72 3.83 4.26 13.01
C VAL A 72 3.31 3.93 14.41
N PHE A 73 3.06 4.93 15.23
CA PHE A 73 2.71 4.75 16.64
C PHE A 73 1.20 4.71 16.92
N LYS A 74 0.36 5.14 15.98
CA LYS A 74 -1.10 4.97 16.11
C LYS A 74 -1.40 3.48 16.10
N LYS A 75 -1.76 3.00 17.29
CA LYS A 75 -2.20 1.64 17.52
C LYS A 75 -3.48 1.41 16.70
N HIS A 76 -3.38 0.60 15.67
CA HIS A 76 -4.53 0.13 14.93
C HIS A 76 -4.78 -1.27 15.45
N SER A 77 -5.47 -1.36 16.60
CA SER A 77 -5.54 -2.56 17.45
C SER A 77 -5.85 -3.86 16.69
N SER A 78 -6.67 -3.78 15.64
CA SER A 78 -6.98 -4.89 14.75
C SER A 78 -5.82 -5.30 13.83
N VAL A 79 -5.09 -4.34 13.25
CA VAL A 79 -4.00 -4.58 12.29
C VAL A 79 -2.74 -5.04 13.04
N ASP A 80 -2.32 -4.28 14.05
CA ASP A 80 -1.11 -4.58 14.83
C ASP A 80 -1.23 -5.97 15.48
N GLY A 81 -2.38 -6.29 16.09
CA GLY A 81 -2.62 -7.60 16.70
C GLY A 81 -2.61 -8.79 15.71
N ILE A 82 -3.12 -8.60 14.48
CA ILE A 82 -3.09 -9.64 13.44
C ILE A 82 -1.64 -9.95 13.04
N TYR A 83 -0.82 -8.93 12.83
CA TYR A 83 0.55 -9.10 12.36
C TYR A 83 1.48 -9.59 13.49
N ASP A 84 1.32 -9.09 14.71
CA ASP A 84 2.08 -9.57 15.87
C ASP A 84 1.83 -11.06 16.13
N SER A 85 0.55 -11.49 16.10
CA SER A 85 0.20 -12.90 16.30
C SER A 85 0.73 -13.82 15.19
N LYS A 86 0.80 -13.33 13.95
CA LYS A 86 1.12 -14.15 12.79
C LYS A 86 2.61 -14.19 12.46
N TYR A 87 3.33 -13.11 12.76
CA TYR A 87 4.72 -12.92 12.33
C TYR A 87 5.71 -12.65 13.47
N GLY A 88 5.26 -12.59 14.72
CA GLY A 88 6.13 -12.51 15.90
C GLY A 88 7.08 -11.31 15.86
N LYS A 89 8.39 -11.56 15.86
CA LYS A 89 9.43 -10.51 15.86
C LYS A 89 9.33 -9.57 14.65
N SER A 90 8.84 -10.04 13.51
CA SER A 90 8.65 -9.25 12.29
C SER A 90 7.27 -8.56 12.25
N GLY A 91 6.42 -8.73 13.26
CA GLY A 91 5.05 -8.21 13.31
C GLY A 91 4.97 -6.68 13.17
N ARG A 92 5.83 -5.95 13.91
CA ARG A 92 5.93 -4.49 13.83
C ARG A 92 6.32 -4.02 12.43
N PHE A 93 7.29 -4.69 11.80
CA PHE A 93 7.70 -4.40 10.41
C PHE A 93 6.51 -4.58 9.46
N MET A 94 5.83 -5.73 9.54
CA MET A 94 4.71 -6.07 8.66
C MET A 94 3.52 -5.13 8.83
N SER A 95 3.19 -4.76 10.08
CA SER A 95 2.10 -3.82 10.35
C SER A 95 2.40 -2.44 9.76
N ASN A 96 3.60 -1.91 10.01
CA ASN A 96 3.99 -0.61 9.47
C ASN A 96 4.06 -0.61 7.95
N LEU A 97 4.56 -1.69 7.34
CA LEU A 97 4.57 -1.86 5.89
C LEU A 97 3.15 -1.92 5.31
N PHE A 98 2.21 -2.58 6.01
CA PHE A 98 0.81 -2.62 5.59
C PHE A 98 0.16 -1.24 5.64
N LYS A 99 0.35 -0.53 6.75
CA LYS A 99 -0.13 0.85 6.88
C LYS A 99 0.43 1.68 5.73
N LEU A 100 1.75 1.58 5.43
CA LEU A 100 2.43 2.32 4.36
C LEU A 100 1.83 2.03 3.00
N ALA A 101 1.60 0.75 2.71
CA ALA A 101 0.92 0.32 1.51
C ALA A 101 -0.51 0.89 1.41
N GLN A 102 -1.24 0.94 2.52
CA GLN A 102 -2.60 1.49 2.56
C GLN A 102 -2.64 2.98 2.22
N LYS A 103 -1.75 3.80 2.82
CA LYS A 103 -1.68 5.23 2.53
C LYS A 103 -1.38 5.48 1.04
N VAL A 104 -0.32 4.83 0.52
CA VAL A 104 0.08 4.98 -0.89
C VAL A 104 -0.99 4.50 -1.85
N TYR A 105 -1.65 3.38 -1.55
CA TYR A 105 -2.73 2.87 -2.37
C TYR A 105 -3.91 3.85 -2.43
N LEU A 106 -4.39 4.32 -1.27
CA LEU A 106 -5.56 5.17 -1.19
C LEU A 106 -5.31 6.53 -1.84
N ASP A 107 -4.14 7.14 -1.61
CA ASP A 107 -3.79 8.42 -2.23
C ASP A 107 -3.76 8.30 -3.77
N LYS A 108 -3.10 7.26 -4.31
CA LYS A 108 -3.09 7.00 -5.76
C LYS A 108 -4.49 6.71 -6.32
N PHE A 109 -5.30 5.96 -5.58
CA PHE A 109 -6.66 5.63 -6.00
C PHE A 109 -7.57 6.87 -6.05
N LEU A 110 -7.47 7.75 -5.06
CA LEU A 110 -8.28 8.98 -4.96
C LEU A 110 -7.84 10.05 -5.98
N ASP A 111 -6.54 10.18 -6.24
CA ASP A 111 -6.02 11.06 -7.29
C ASP A 111 -6.56 10.66 -8.68
N ASP A 112 -6.67 9.35 -8.95
CA ASP A 112 -7.18 8.81 -10.22
C ASP A 112 -8.72 8.78 -10.30
N ASN A 113 -9.44 8.76 -9.17
CA ASN A 113 -10.91 8.71 -9.10
C ASN A 113 -11.46 9.78 -8.13
N ARG A 114 -11.72 10.99 -8.64
CA ARG A 114 -12.24 12.15 -7.86
C ARG A 114 -13.66 11.99 -7.27
N ALA A 115 -14.31 10.84 -7.40
CA ALA A 115 -15.64 10.59 -6.85
C ALA A 115 -15.55 9.54 -5.72
N SER A 116 -15.84 9.97 -4.50
CA SER A 116 -15.73 9.16 -3.28
C SER A 116 -17.03 8.40 -3.02
N TYR A 117 -16.97 7.06 -3.07
CA TYR A 117 -18.02 6.19 -2.53
C TYR A 117 -17.42 5.22 -1.51
N SER A 118 -18.11 5.03 -0.38
CA SER A 118 -17.71 4.09 0.69
C SER A 118 -17.53 2.66 0.19
N ASP A 119 -18.34 2.24 -0.78
CA ASP A 119 -18.28 0.90 -1.36
C ASP A 119 -17.05 0.70 -2.25
N GLU A 120 -16.62 1.75 -2.95
CA GLU A 120 -15.40 1.72 -3.75
C GLU A 120 -14.16 1.67 -2.85
N ILE A 121 -14.16 2.42 -1.75
CA ILE A 121 -13.09 2.36 -0.74
C ILE A 121 -13.01 0.94 -0.15
N ASN A 122 -14.14 0.34 0.24
CA ASN A 122 -14.17 -1.02 0.78
C ASN A 122 -13.66 -2.08 -0.22
N ASN A 123 -14.04 -1.96 -1.49
CA ASN A 123 -13.55 -2.86 -2.55
C ASN A 123 -12.06 -2.65 -2.84
N SER A 124 -11.60 -1.40 -2.80
CA SER A 124 -10.19 -1.02 -2.90
C SER A 124 -9.36 -1.61 -1.76
N MET A 125 -9.85 -1.55 -0.52
CA MET A 125 -9.19 -2.19 0.63
C MET A 125 -9.11 -3.71 0.50
N LYS A 126 -10.17 -4.39 0.00
CA LYS A 126 -10.12 -5.83 -0.31
C LYS A 126 -9.06 -6.16 -1.36
N ARG A 127 -8.87 -5.29 -2.36
CA ARG A 127 -7.83 -5.46 -3.38
C ARG A 127 -6.44 -5.28 -2.81
N LEU A 128 -6.23 -4.22 -2.01
CA LEU A 128 -4.98 -3.98 -1.31
C LEU A 128 -4.56 -5.20 -0.50
N ASN A 129 -5.46 -5.81 0.29
CA ASN A 129 -5.13 -7.01 1.06
C ASN A 129 -4.61 -8.17 0.19
N LYS A 130 -5.20 -8.37 -1.00
CA LYS A 130 -4.71 -9.40 -1.94
C LYS A 130 -3.33 -9.08 -2.49
N ILE A 131 -3.07 -7.81 -2.81
CA ILE A 131 -1.77 -7.35 -3.30
C ILE A 131 -0.73 -7.49 -2.19
N PHE A 132 -1.08 -7.08 -0.97
CA PHE A 132 -0.18 -7.11 0.17
C PHE A 132 0.26 -8.53 0.54
N ASN A 133 -0.60 -9.54 0.41
CA ASN A 133 -0.18 -10.93 0.57
C ASN A 133 0.95 -11.32 -0.40
N LYS A 134 0.95 -10.80 -1.64
CA LYS A 134 2.06 -11.02 -2.57
C LYS A 134 3.33 -10.32 -2.11
N VAL A 135 3.22 -9.11 -1.56
CA VAL A 135 4.34 -8.37 -0.99
C VAL A 135 4.95 -9.16 0.17
N ILE A 136 4.13 -9.66 1.10
CA ILE A 136 4.61 -10.50 2.21
C ILE A 136 5.38 -11.72 1.68
N LEU A 137 4.80 -12.48 0.74
CA LEU A 137 5.46 -13.65 0.15
C LEU A 137 6.79 -13.29 -0.52
N TYR A 138 6.81 -12.17 -1.24
CA TYR A 138 8.03 -11.64 -1.84
C TYR A 138 9.08 -11.32 -0.77
N MET A 139 8.72 -10.63 0.30
CA MET A 139 9.66 -10.25 1.36
C MET A 139 10.27 -11.47 2.04
N TYR A 140 9.47 -12.48 2.39
CA TYR A 140 9.98 -13.72 2.98
C TYR A 140 10.84 -14.55 2.01
N SER A 141 10.62 -14.43 0.70
CA SER A 141 11.45 -15.13 -0.29
C SER A 141 12.82 -14.48 -0.52
N LYS A 142 12.92 -13.16 -0.27
CA LYS A 142 14.11 -12.36 -0.61
C LYS A 142 14.96 -12.01 0.60
N TYR A 143 14.35 -11.84 1.77
CA TYR A 143 15.00 -11.29 2.95
C TYR A 143 14.84 -12.18 4.18
N PRO A 144 15.87 -12.24 5.05
CA PRO A 144 15.72 -12.77 6.40
C PRO A 144 14.95 -11.75 7.24
N LEU A 145 13.68 -12.05 7.52
CA LEU A 145 12.75 -11.25 8.32
C LEU A 145 12.53 -11.81 9.71
#